data_AF-A0A366MAX9-F1
#
_entry.id   AF-A0A366MAX9-F1
#
_cell.length_a   1.000
_cell.length_b   1.000
_cell.length_c   1.000
_cell.angle_alpha   90.00
_cell.angle_beta   90.00
_cell.angle_gamma   90.00
#
_symmetry.space_group_name_H-M   'P 1'
#
loop_
_entity.id
_entity.type
_entity.pdbx_description
1 polymer ?
#
loop_
_entity_poly.entity_id
_entity_poly.type
_entity_poly.pdbx_seq_one_letter_code
_entity_poly.pdbx_strand_id
1 'polypeptide(L)'
;MIFFIGGPISVALLIAVFTANLFEGLSASLHMKLGVWKSKRVLGMWVSIVILTGLSAMLSYIIFSSTDRHILSGALSISAGGILAMLSSTMLPEAFKETEEYTGFIMAMRFLISFVLSHLAVH
;
A
#
# COMPACT_ATOMS: atom_id res chain seq x y z
N MET A 1 23.67 -10.81 4.42
CA MET A 1 23.80 -9.35 4.69
C MET A 1 22.71 -8.62 3.90
N ILE A 2 21.50 -8.55 4.46
CA ILE A 2 20.31 -7.88 3.86
C ILE A 2 19.90 -6.63 4.69
N PHE A 3 20.69 -6.28 5.71
CA PHE A 3 20.34 -5.25 6.71
C PHE A 3 20.75 -3.81 6.36
N PHE A 4 21.28 -3.53 5.17
CA PHE A 4 21.86 -2.20 4.86
C PHE A 4 21.00 -1.25 4.01
N ILE A 5 19.72 -1.54 3.79
CA ILE A 5 18.77 -0.58 3.15
C ILE A 5 17.53 -0.30 4.01
N GLY A 6 17.26 -1.09 5.04
CA GLY A 6 16.23 -0.79 6.03
C GLY A 6 16.54 -1.56 7.30
N GLY A 7 16.48 -0.90 8.45
CA GLY A 7 16.58 -1.55 9.76
C GLY A 7 15.49 -2.62 9.95
N PRO A 8 15.39 -3.23 11.15
CA PRO A 8 14.28 -4.13 11.45
C PRO A 8 12.97 -3.45 11.05
N ILE A 9 12.14 -4.14 10.24
CA ILE A 9 10.83 -3.64 9.83
C ILE A 9 10.11 -3.20 11.10
N SER A 10 9.78 -1.91 11.18
CA SER A 10 9.10 -1.37 12.35
C SER A 10 7.79 -2.13 12.51
N VAL A 11 7.62 -2.81 13.64
CA VAL A 11 6.37 -3.51 13.98
C VAL A 11 5.20 -2.53 13.92
N ALA A 12 5.44 -1.26 14.26
CA ALA A 12 4.45 -0.19 14.12
C ALA A 12 4.07 0.06 12.65
N LEU A 13 5.04 0.08 11.72
CA LEU A 13 4.76 0.19 10.28
C LEU A 13 3.95 -1.01 9.78
N LEU A 14 4.33 -2.23 10.18
CA LEU A 14 3.63 -3.45 9.78
C LEU A 14 2.17 -3.41 10.25
N ILE A 15 1.93 -3.07 11.52
CA ILE A 15 0.59 -2.94 12.09
C ILE A 15 -0.19 -1.84 11.36
N ALA A 16 0.41 -0.67 11.13
CA ALA A 16 -0.25 0.45 10.46
C ALA A 16 -0.70 0.07 9.04
N VAL A 17 0.18 -0.54 8.25
CA VAL A 17 -0.12 -0.98 6.88
C VAL A 17 -1.18 -2.09 6.90
N PHE A 18 -1.07 -3.05 7.82
CA PHE A 18 -2.04 -4.13 7.96
C PHE A 18 -3.43 -3.60 8.31
N THR A 19 -3.53 -2.74 9.32
CA THR A 19 -4.80 -2.15 9.76
C THR A 19 -5.43 -1.31 8.64
N ALA A 20 -4.64 -0.53 7.90
CA ALA A 20 -5.14 0.23 6.76
C ALA A 20 -5.72 -0.68 5.66
N ASN A 21 -4.96 -1.69 5.23
CA ASN A 21 -5.40 -2.66 4.21
C ASN A 21 -6.61 -3.48 4.66
N LEU A 22 -6.73 -3.78 5.96
CA LEU A 22 -7.87 -4.50 6.50
C LEU A 22 -9.16 -3.68 6.38
N PHE A 23 -9.16 -2.42 6.79
CA PHE A 23 -10.34 -1.56 6.68
C PHE A 23 -10.70 -1.25 5.23
N GLU A 24 -9.70 -1.02 4.38
CA GLU A 24 -9.89 -0.82 2.94
C GLU A 24 -10.47 -2.07 2.27
N GLY A 25 -9.95 -3.25 2.62
CA GLY A 25 -10.45 -4.52 2.11
C GLY A 25 -11.87 -4.83 2.55
N LEU A 26 -12.25 -4.46 3.78
CA LEU A 26 -13.62 -4.54 4.26
C LEU A 26 -14.54 -3.59 3.47
N SER A 27 -14.15 -2.33 3.31
CA SER A 27 -14.92 -1.33 2.55
C SER A 27 -15.13 -1.77 1.09
N ALA A 28 -14.06 -2.18 0.41
CA ALA A 28 -14.12 -2.67 -0.96
C ALA A 28 -15.00 -3.94 -1.09
N SER A 29 -14.91 -4.86 -0.12
CA SER A 29 -15.76 -6.07 -0.10
C SER A 29 -17.24 -5.75 0.07
N LEU A 30 -17.58 -4.72 0.85
CA LEU A 30 -18.96 -4.25 1.00
C LEU A 30 -19.48 -3.69 -0.34
N HIS A 31 -18.70 -2.83 -1.00
CA HIS A 31 -19.04 -2.31 -2.32
C HIS A 31 -19.25 -3.42 -3.36
N MET A 32 -18.40 -4.45 -3.36
CA MET A 32 -18.54 -5.61 -4.26
C MET A 32 -19.82 -6.42 -4.00
N LYS A 33 -20.18 -6.61 -2.73
CA LYS A 33 -21.38 -7.34 -2.35
C LYS A 33 -22.65 -6.56 -2.69
N LEU A 34 -22.64 -5.23 -2.54
CA LEU A 34 -23.70 -4.35 -3.03
C LEU A 34 -23.84 -4.43 -4.57
N GLY A 35 -22.72 -4.62 -5.28
CA GLY A 35 -22.66 -4.90 -6.72
C GLY A 35 -23.04 -6.33 -7.14
N VAL A 36 -23.78 -7.09 -6.32
CA VAL A 36 -24.31 -8.44 -6.60
C VAL A 36 -23.27 -9.58 -6.60
N TRP A 37 -22.05 -9.37 -6.07
CA TRP A 37 -21.05 -10.45 -5.99
C TRP A 37 -21.35 -11.42 -4.82
N LYS A 38 -21.24 -12.72 -5.07
CA LYS A 38 -21.35 -13.77 -4.03
C LYS A 38 -20.13 -13.74 -3.11
N SER A 39 -20.30 -13.95 -1.80
CA SER A 39 -19.22 -13.91 -0.80
C SER A 39 -18.03 -14.83 -1.14
N LYS A 40 -18.28 -16.01 -1.71
CA LYS A 40 -17.22 -16.94 -2.16
C LYS A 40 -16.32 -16.34 -3.25
N ARG A 41 -16.89 -15.53 -4.16
CA ARG A 41 -16.16 -14.88 -5.25
C ARG A 41 -15.30 -13.73 -4.73
N VAL A 42 -15.83 -12.95 -3.79
CA VAL A 42 -15.09 -11.87 -3.11
C VAL A 42 -13.90 -12.46 -2.33
N LEU A 43 -14.13 -13.51 -1.54
CA LEU A 43 -13.05 -14.18 -0.80
C LEU A 43 -11.99 -14.79 -1.75
N GLY A 44 -12.43 -15.46 -2.82
CA GLY A 44 -11.51 -16.01 -3.82
C GLY A 44 -10.63 -14.95 -4.48
N MET A 45 -11.20 -13.77 -4.77
CA MET A 45 -10.44 -12.63 -5.30
C MET A 45 -9.40 -12.14 -4.28
N TRP A 46 -9.77 -11.93 -3.01
CA TRP A 46 -8.81 -11.51 -1.99
C TRP A 46 -7.68 -12.52 -1.78
N VAL A 47 -8.00 -13.81 -1.74
CA VAL A 47 -6.99 -14.87 -1.66
C VAL A 47 -6.04 -14.82 -2.87
N SER A 48 -6.57 -14.61 -4.08
CA SER A 48 -5.73 -14.48 -5.27
C SER A 48 -4.80 -13.26 -5.21
N ILE A 49 -5.27 -12.13 -4.67
CA ILE A 49 -4.45 -10.92 -4.48
C ILE A 49 -3.32 -11.20 -3.48
N VAL A 50 -3.62 -11.84 -2.34
CA VAL A 50 -2.62 -12.20 -1.33
C VAL A 50 -1.56 -13.14 -1.91
N ILE A 51 -1.98 -14.17 -2.65
CA ILE A 51 -1.05 -15.12 -3.28
C ILE A 51 -0.18 -14.40 -4.31
N LEU A 52 -0.77 -13.61 -5.21
CA LEU A 52 -0.05 -12.97 -6.30
C LEU A 52 0.94 -11.91 -5.79
N THR A 53 0.53 -11.12 -4.78
CA THR A 53 1.41 -10.13 -4.14
C THR A 53 2.55 -10.79 -3.36
N GLY A 54 2.26 -11.88 -2.63
CA GLY A 54 3.28 -12.67 -1.94
C GLY A 54 4.30 -13.27 -2.91
N LEU A 55 3.85 -13.86 -4.01
CA LEU A 55 4.73 -14.39 -5.06
C LEU A 55 5.55 -13.28 -5.73
N SER A 56 4.93 -12.13 -6.01
CA SER A 56 5.64 -10.98 -6.57
C SER A 56 6.73 -10.45 -5.65
N ALA A 57 6.44 -10.35 -4.33
CA ALA A 57 7.44 -9.96 -3.33
C ALA A 57 8.59 -10.97 -3.24
N MET A 58 8.29 -12.27 -3.26
CA MET A 58 9.30 -13.33 -3.28
C MET A 58 10.18 -13.26 -4.53
N LEU A 59 9.57 -13.11 -5.71
CA LEU A 59 10.30 -12.97 -6.98
C LEU A 59 11.18 -11.72 -6.99
N SER A 60 10.66 -10.58 -6.53
CA SER A 60 11.42 -9.34 -6.41
C SER A 60 12.64 -9.53 -5.52
N TYR A 61 12.48 -10.16 -4.36
CA TYR A 61 13.60 -10.47 -3.48
C TYR A 61 14.65 -11.36 -4.17
N ILE A 62 14.23 -12.43 -4.85
CA ILE A 62 15.16 -13.32 -5.57
C ILE A 62 15.94 -12.56 -6.65
N ILE A 63 15.25 -11.75 -7.46
CA ILE A 63 15.86 -11.01 -8.58
C ILE A 63 16.79 -9.91 -8.09
N PHE A 64 16.37 -9.13 -7.09
CA PHE A 64 17.09 -7.93 -6.68
C PHE A 64 18.06 -8.14 -5.50
N SER A 65 18.04 -9.30 -4.82
CA SER A 65 18.90 -9.57 -3.65
C SER A 65 20.40 -9.54 -3.94
N SER A 66 20.82 -9.85 -5.17
CA SER A 66 22.22 -9.89 -5.61
C SER A 66 22.56 -8.87 -6.70
N THR A 67 21.63 -7.96 -7.00
CA THR A 67 21.75 -7.02 -8.12
C THR A 67 22.35 -5.67 -7.68
N ASP A 68 23.01 -4.98 -8.63
CA ASP A 68 23.54 -3.62 -8.44
C ASP A 68 22.47 -2.64 -7.90
N ARG A 69 22.88 -1.79 -6.96
CA ARG A 69 22.06 -0.75 -6.33
C ARG A 69 21.45 0.22 -7.35
N HIS A 70 22.11 0.47 -8.49
CA HIS A 70 21.57 1.31 -9.56
C HIS A 70 20.31 0.71 -10.19
N ILE A 71 20.31 -0.60 -10.44
CA ILE A 71 19.17 -1.30 -11.05
C ILE A 71 18.01 -1.38 -10.06
N LEU A 72 18.29 -1.68 -8.78
CA LEU A 72 17.27 -1.67 -7.72
C LEU A 72 16.62 -0.28 -7.59
N SER A 73 17.43 0.79 -7.59
CA SER A 73 16.92 2.16 -7.49
C SER A 73 16.08 2.55 -8.72
N GLY A 74 16.47 2.10 -9.92
CA GLY A 74 15.67 2.27 -11.13
C GLY A 74 14.32 1.56 -11.03
N ALA A 75 14.29 0.30 -10.59
CA ALA A 75 13.05 -0.45 -10.37
C ALA A 75 12.14 0.23 -9.34
N LEU A 76 12.69 0.64 -8.19
CA LEU A 76 11.95 1.38 -7.16
C LEU A 76 11.39 2.71 -7.68
N SER A 77 12.14 3.42 -8.52
CA SER A 77 11.70 4.69 -9.13
C SER A 77 10.51 4.47 -10.07
N ILE A 78 10.55 3.41 -10.88
CA ILE A 78 9.43 3.02 -11.75
C ILE A 78 8.21 2.64 -10.91
N SER A 79 8.38 1.85 -9.86
CA SER A 79 7.29 1.48 -8.94
C SER A 79 6.67 2.71 -8.26
N ALA A 80 7.49 3.66 -7.80
CA ALA A 80 7.01 4.91 -7.22
C ALA A 80 6.18 5.72 -8.22
N GLY A 81 6.64 5.82 -9.48
CA GLY A 81 5.88 6.45 -10.56
C GLY A 81 4.52 5.77 -10.81
N GLY A 82 4.47 4.44 -10.75
CA GLY A 82 3.23 3.67 -10.87
C GLY A 82 2.22 3.98 -9.75
N ILE A 83 2.68 4.05 -8.50
CA ILE A 83 1.85 4.45 -7.36
C ILE A 83 1.33 5.88 -7.55
N LEU A 84 2.17 6.82 -7.99
CA LEU A 84 1.75 8.19 -8.26
C LEU A 84 0.70 8.27 -9.37
N ALA A 85 0.88 7.53 -10.47
CA ALA A 85 -0.09 7.47 -11.56
C ALA A 85 -1.44 6.89 -11.10
N MET A 86 -1.42 5.84 -10.27
CA MET A 86 -2.63 5.26 -9.66
C MET A 86 -3.34 6.29 -8.77
N LEU A 87 -2.60 6.97 -7.89
CA LEU A 87 -3.16 8.01 -7.02
C LEU A 87 -3.81 9.13 -7.83
N SER A 88 -3.13 9.61 -8.88
CA SER A 88 -3.63 10.72 -9.69
C SER A 88 -4.82 10.34 -10.58
N SER A 89 -4.85 9.11 -11.09
CA SER A 89 -5.86 8.69 -12.08
C SER A 89 -7.19 8.30 -11.45
N THR A 90 -7.17 7.69 -10.26
CA THR A 90 -8.41 7.15 -9.66
C THR A 90 -8.60 7.57 -8.20
N MET A 91 -7.60 7.39 -7.34
CA MET A 91 -7.82 7.53 -5.89
C MET A 91 -8.05 8.97 -5.43
N LEU A 92 -7.33 9.93 -6.00
CA LEU A 92 -7.57 11.35 -5.73
C LEU A 92 -8.98 11.76 -6.21
N PRO A 93 -9.35 11.56 -7.49
CA PRO A 93 -10.71 11.84 -7.96
C PRO A 93 -11.83 11.21 -7.13
N GLU A 94 -11.69 9.95 -6.69
CA GLU A 94 -12.69 9.28 -5.85
C GLU A 94 -12.77 9.88 -4.45
N ALA A 95 -11.63 10.16 -3.82
CA ALA A 95 -11.60 10.79 -2.50
C ALA A 95 -12.29 12.17 -2.49
N PHE A 96 -12.06 12.97 -3.54
CA PHE A 96 -12.74 14.27 -3.73
C PHE A 96 -14.24 14.13 -3.96
N LYS A 97 -14.73 13.02 -4.52
CA LYS A 97 -16.18 12.77 -4.65
C LYS A 97 -16.84 12.39 -3.32
N GLU A 98 -16.13 11.70 -2.44
CA GLU A 98 -16.69 11.26 -1.15
C GLU A 98 -16.65 12.35 -0.07
N THR A 99 -15.57 13.15 -0.03
CA THR A 99 -15.33 14.11 1.07
C THR A 99 -15.23 15.57 0.63
N GLU A 100 -15.42 15.83 -0.66
CA GLU A 100 -15.49 17.17 -1.27
C GLU A 100 -14.37 18.11 -0.79
N GLU A 101 -14.73 19.20 -0.11
CA GLU A 101 -13.83 20.28 0.31
C GLU A 101 -12.84 19.84 1.41
N TYR A 102 -13.17 18.80 2.17
CA TYR A 102 -12.38 18.34 3.32
C TYR A 102 -11.27 17.35 2.94
N THR A 103 -11.30 16.77 1.73
CA THR A 103 -10.35 15.73 1.30
C THR A 103 -8.90 16.18 1.46
N GLY A 104 -8.58 17.39 0.99
CA GLY A 104 -7.23 17.95 1.06
C GLY A 104 -6.74 18.14 2.50
N PHE A 105 -7.61 18.65 3.38
CA PHE A 105 -7.29 18.86 4.79
C PHE A 105 -7.07 17.51 5.52
N ILE A 106 -7.96 16.54 5.30
CA ILE A 106 -7.85 15.19 5.90
C ILE A 106 -6.56 14.52 5.43
N MET A 107 -6.23 14.62 4.14
CA MET A 107 -4.99 14.07 3.58
C MET A 107 -3.75 14.70 4.22
N ALA A 108 -3.72 16.04 4.32
CA ALA A 108 -2.61 16.77 4.94
C ALA A 108 -2.44 16.38 6.42
N MET A 109 -3.54 16.26 7.16
CA MET A 109 -3.51 15.81 8.55
C MET A 109 -3.02 14.38 8.70
N ARG A 110 -3.50 13.45 7.86
CA ARG A 110 -3.02 12.05 7.86
C ARG A 110 -1.52 11.98 7.55
N PHE A 111 -1.07 12.72 6.55
CA PHE A 111 0.35 12.79 6.21
C PHE A 111 1.18 13.34 7.39
N LEU A 112 0.73 14.43 8.02
CA LEU A 112 1.41 15.03 9.16
C LEU A 112 1.48 14.05 10.35
N ILE A 113 0.38 13.35 10.66
CA ILE A 113 0.35 12.33 11.72
C ILE A 113 1.33 11.20 11.40
N SER A 114 1.31 10.66 10.17
CA SER A 114 2.24 9.61 9.75
C SER A 114 3.70 10.07 9.80
N PHE A 115 3.98 11.32 9.40
CA PHE A 115 5.32 11.90 9.44
C PHE A 115 5.84 12.04 10.88
N VAL A 116 5.01 12.56 11.79
CA VAL A 116 5.34 12.68 13.21
C VAL A 116 5.54 11.29 13.82
N LEU A 117 4.66 10.33 13.54
CA LEU A 117 4.79 8.97 14.04
C LEU A 117 6.06 8.30 13.53
N SER A 118 6.42 8.51 12.26
CA SER A 118 7.66 8.00 11.69
C SER A 118 8.90 8.61 12.34
N HIS A 119 8.87 9.85 12.81
CA HIS A 119 10.00 10.47 13.52
C HIS A 119 10.06 10.05 14.99
N LEU A 120 8.90 9.87 15.64
CA LEU A 120 8.83 9.39 17.02
C LEU A 120 9.21 7.92 17.16
N ALA A 121 8.90 7.08 16.15
CA ALA A 121 9.22 5.65 16.15
C ALA A 121 10.66 5.33 15.75
N VAL A 122 11.45 6.33 15.34
CA VAL A 122 12.87 6.18 14.92
C VAL A 122 13.84 6.48 16.08
N HIS A 123 13.32 6.83 17.27
CA HIS A 123 14.03 6.84 18.54
C HIS A 123 13.66 5.61 19.38
#